data_AF-A0AAN9Q7V8-F1
#
_entry.id   AF-A0AAN9Q7V8-F1
#
_cell.length_a   1.000
_cell.length_b   1.000
_cell.length_c   1.000
_cell.angle_alpha   90.00
_cell.angle_beta   90.00
_cell.angle_gamma   90.00
#
_symmetry.space_group_name_H-M   'P 1'
#
loop_
_entity.id
_entity.type
_entity.pdbx_description
1 polymer ?
#
loop_
_entity_poly.entity_id
_entity_poly.type
_entity_poly.pdbx_seq_one_letter_code
_entity_poly.pdbx_strand_id
1 'polypeptide(L)'
;MVHDFNRIMCTYFNEASNIAQAAGLVYLSPDGFKAGQPLVDYYVENARIMVNALTSLSLTVHGGGESYATSLVLSASEVPSLKPSRDSNTFYIRKKTNVLLL
;
A
#
# COMPACT_ATOMS: atom_id res chain seq x y z
N MET A 1 -20.47 -3.87 -20.03
CA MET A 1 -19.24 -3.90 -19.20
C MET A 1 -18.16 -4.80 -19.77
N VAL A 2 -18.33 -6.14 -19.85
CA VAL A 2 -17.28 -7.03 -20.43
C VAL A 2 -17.00 -6.72 -21.91
N HIS A 3 -18.04 -6.51 -22.72
CA HIS A 3 -17.87 -6.15 -24.13
C HIS A 3 -17.19 -4.78 -24.32
N ASP A 4 -17.53 -3.81 -23.48
CA ASP A 4 -16.92 -2.47 -23.53
C ASP A 4 -15.44 -2.52 -23.13
N PHE A 5 -15.10 -3.31 -22.11
CA PHE A 5 -13.72 -3.53 -21.68
C PHE A 5 -12.90 -4.23 -22.76
N ASN A 6 -13.42 -5.31 -23.35
CA ASN A 6 -12.74 -6.01 -24.45
C ASN A 6 -12.46 -5.07 -25.62
N ARG A 7 -13.42 -4.20 -25.98
CA ARG A 7 -13.23 -3.21 -27.04
C ARG A 7 -12.09 -2.24 -26.74
N ILE A 8 -11.98 -1.76 -25.50
CA ILE A 8 -10.89 -0.87 -25.08
C ILE A 8 -9.56 -1.63 -25.18
N MET A 9 -9.47 -2.83 -24.61
CA MET A 9 -8.23 -3.60 -24.57
C MET A 9 -7.75 -3.95 -25.98
N CYS A 10 -8.61 -4.45 -26.85
CA CYS A 10 -8.23 -4.81 -28.23
C CYS A 10 -7.90 -3.62 -29.14
N THR A 11 -8.20 -2.38 -28.71
CA THR A 11 -7.89 -1.16 -29.48
C THR A 11 -6.63 -0.47 -29.00
N TYR A 12 -6.41 -0.44 -27.67
CA TYR A 12 -5.34 0.35 -27.05
C TYR A 12 -4.23 -0.49 -26.44
N PHE A 13 -4.37 -1.82 -26.41
CA PHE A 13 -3.40 -2.71 -25.77
C PHE A 13 -3.14 -3.95 -26.64
N ASN A 14 -1.87 -4.26 -26.85
CA ASN A 14 -1.44 -5.39 -27.67
C ASN A 14 -1.02 -6.59 -26.80
N GLU A 15 -1.76 -6.82 -25.71
CA GLU A 15 -1.44 -7.80 -24.68
C GLU A 15 -0.21 -7.47 -23.82
N ALA A 16 -0.03 -8.24 -22.74
CA ALA A 16 1.14 -8.12 -21.88
C ALA A 16 2.39 -8.71 -22.55
N SER A 17 3.57 -8.24 -22.18
CA SER A 17 4.84 -8.84 -22.65
C SER A 17 4.87 -10.35 -22.41
N ASN A 18 5.28 -11.14 -23.41
CA ASN A 18 5.43 -12.60 -23.29
C ASN A 18 6.34 -13.03 -22.13
N ILE A 19 7.41 -12.28 -21.85
CA ILE A 19 8.30 -12.52 -20.71
C ILE A 19 7.55 -12.29 -19.39
N ALA A 20 6.79 -11.19 -19.29
CA ALA A 20 5.99 -10.89 -18.10
C ALA A 20 4.87 -11.92 -17.88
N GLN A 21 4.20 -12.37 -18.95
CA GLN A 21 3.20 -13.44 -18.88
C GLN A 21 3.81 -14.74 -18.37
N ALA A 22 4.97 -15.16 -18.92
CA ALA A 22 5.67 -16.36 -18.48
C ALA A 22 6.13 -16.27 -17.02
N ALA A 23 6.69 -15.13 -16.61
CA ALA A 23 7.07 -14.88 -15.22
C ALA A 23 5.86 -14.94 -14.28
N GLY A 24 4.74 -14.32 -14.67
CA GLY A 24 3.48 -14.39 -13.91
C GLY A 24 2.96 -15.81 -13.77
N LEU A 25 3.04 -16.61 -14.85
CA LEU A 25 2.64 -18.02 -14.80
C LEU A 25 3.51 -18.84 -13.84
N VAL A 26 4.84 -18.63 -13.87
CA VAL A 26 5.76 -19.28 -12.93
C VAL A 26 5.48 -18.84 -11.49
N TYR A 27 5.19 -17.56 -11.27
CA TYR A 27 4.85 -17.03 -9.94
C TYR A 27 3.59 -17.69 -9.34
N LEU A 28 2.62 -18.07 -10.18
CA LEU A 28 1.40 -18.76 -9.75
C LEU A 28 1.62 -20.25 -9.40
N SER A 29 2.83 -20.80 -9.63
CA SER A 29 3.17 -22.14 -9.13
C SER A 29 3.40 -22.13 -7.61
N PRO A 30 3.27 -23.29 -6.93
CA PRO A 30 3.54 -23.36 -5.49
C PRO A 30 4.95 -22.87 -5.12
N ASP A 31 5.95 -23.17 -5.95
CA ASP A 31 7.34 -22.77 -5.68
C ASP A 31 7.59 -21.31 -6.02
N GLY A 32 6.99 -20.81 -7.11
CA GLY A 32 7.06 -19.38 -7.45
C GLY A 32 6.41 -18.49 -6.39
N PHE A 33 5.25 -18.91 -5.86
CA PHE A 33 4.58 -18.20 -4.78
C PHE A 33 5.41 -18.22 -3.50
N LYS A 34 5.94 -19.39 -3.11
CA LYS A 34 6.85 -19.52 -1.95
C LYS A 34 8.11 -18.69 -2.10
N ALA A 35 8.63 -18.52 -3.32
CA ALA A 35 9.82 -17.69 -3.55
C ALA A 35 9.54 -16.19 -3.37
N GLY A 36 8.33 -15.72 -3.68
CA GLY A 36 7.91 -14.33 -3.49
C GLY A 36 7.52 -13.98 -2.06
N GLN A 37 6.97 -14.94 -1.30
CA GLN A 37 6.42 -14.72 0.03
C GLN A 37 7.41 -14.06 1.03
N PRO A 38 8.69 -14.44 1.12
CA PRO A 38 9.64 -13.79 2.04
C PRO A 38 9.79 -12.28 1.82
N LEU A 39 9.66 -11.81 0.56
CA LEU A 39 9.73 -10.39 0.25
C LEU A 39 8.49 -9.64 0.75
N VAL A 40 7.31 -10.26 0.62
CA VAL A 40 6.06 -9.72 1.18
C VAL A 40 6.16 -9.65 2.70
N ASP A 41 6.58 -10.75 3.33
CA ASP A 41 6.72 -10.84 4.79
C ASP A 41 7.68 -9.78 5.33
N TYR A 42 8.80 -9.54 4.65
CA TYR A 42 9.76 -8.51 5.00
C TYR A 42 9.13 -7.11 5.05
N TYR A 43 8.35 -6.72 4.04
CA TYR A 43 7.72 -5.39 4.01
C TYR A 43 6.51 -5.28 4.95
N VAL A 44 5.80 -6.38 5.19
CA VAL A 44 4.75 -6.43 6.22
C VAL A 44 5.35 -6.25 7.61
N GLU A 45 6.49 -6.88 7.91
CA GLU A 45 7.18 -6.70 9.18
C GLU A 45 7.69 -5.26 9.36
N ASN A 46 8.23 -4.64 8.29
CA ASN A 46 8.60 -3.23 8.32
C ASN A 46 7.40 -2.32 8.65
N ALA A 47 6.23 -2.59 8.06
CA ALA A 47 5.00 -1.87 8.37
C ALA A 47 4.62 -2.05 9.86
N ARG A 48 4.68 -3.28 10.37
CA ARG A 48 4.39 -3.59 11.78
C ARG A 48 5.32 -2.84 12.74
N ILE A 49 6.62 -2.79 12.45
CA ILE A 49 7.60 -2.04 13.25
C ILE A 49 7.24 -0.55 13.28
N MET A 50 6.89 0.04 12.13
CA MET A 50 6.49 1.45 12.04
C MET A 50 5.21 1.74 12.83
N VAL A 51 4.18 0.88 12.71
CA VAL A 51 2.93 1.00 13.48
C VAL A 51 3.24 0.98 14.98
N ASN A 52 4.01 -0.01 15.45
CA ASN A 52 4.34 -0.14 16.88
C ASN A 52 5.11 1.08 17.40
N ALA A 53 6.10 1.57 16.64
CA ALA A 53 6.87 2.75 17.00
C ALA A 53 5.98 3.99 17.14
N LEU A 54 5.08 4.21 16.18
CA LEU A 54 4.20 5.39 16.17
C LEU A 54 3.11 5.30 17.25
N THR A 55 2.54 4.12 17.48
CA THR A 55 1.60 3.88 18.59
C THR A 55 2.27 4.04 19.95
N SER A 56 3.55 3.67 20.10
CA SER A 56 4.31 3.93 21.34
C SER A 56 4.45 5.42 21.66
N LEU A 57 4.38 6.27 20.64
CA LEU A 57 4.40 7.74 20.75
C LEU A 57 3.00 8.33 20.95
N SER A 58 1.98 7.51 21.28
CA SER A 58 0.58 7.92 21.46
C SER A 58 -0.05 8.55 20.20
N LEU A 59 0.45 8.19 19.02
CA LEU A 59 -0.17 8.57 17.74
C LEU A 59 -1.21 7.53 17.34
N THR A 60 -2.35 8.00 16.84
CA THR A 60 -3.33 7.11 16.21
C THR A 60 -2.84 6.78 14.81
N VAL A 61 -2.61 5.50 14.54
CA VAL A 61 -2.17 4.98 13.24
C VAL A 61 -3.34 4.28 12.56
N HIS A 62 -3.64 4.63 11.31
CA HIS A 62 -4.60 3.93 10.45
C HIS A 62 -3.86 3.23 9.31
N GLY A 63 -4.19 1.97 9.03
CA GLY A 63 -3.47 1.15 8.05
C GLY A 63 -2.31 0.35 8.67
N GLY A 64 -1.40 -0.16 7.83
CA GLY A 64 -0.23 -0.94 8.28
C GLY A 64 -0.50 -2.36 8.82
N GLY A 65 -1.76 -2.83 8.76
CA GLY A 65 -2.15 -4.21 9.06
C GLY A 65 -2.23 -5.08 7.79
N GLU A 66 -3.40 -5.70 7.56
CA GLU A 66 -3.74 -6.60 6.42
C GLU A 66 -3.51 -6.00 5.01
N SER A 67 -3.29 -4.68 4.90
CA SER A 67 -3.02 -4.01 3.63
C SER A 67 -1.51 -3.81 3.46
N TYR A 68 -0.96 -4.45 2.43
CA TYR A 68 0.41 -4.35 1.97
C TYR A 68 0.98 -2.92 2.06
N ALA A 69 1.97 -2.74 2.93
CA ALA A 69 3.07 -1.76 3.00
C ALA A 69 2.91 -0.26 2.64
N THR A 70 1.80 0.28 2.11
CA THR A 70 1.86 1.59 1.43
C THR A 70 1.01 2.71 2.02
N SER A 71 0.23 2.50 3.09
CA SER A 71 -0.47 3.62 3.73
C SER A 71 -0.56 3.45 5.25
N LEU A 72 0.29 4.20 5.96
CA LEU A 72 0.10 4.53 7.36
C LEU A 72 -0.40 5.98 7.41
N VAL A 73 -1.65 6.20 7.80
CA VAL A 73 -2.19 7.56 8.05
C VAL A 73 -2.09 7.82 9.54
N LEU A 74 -1.45 8.94 9.91
CA LEU A 74 -1.27 9.34 11.31
C LEU A 74 -2.26 10.44 11.68
N SER A 75 -2.92 10.28 12.82
CA SER A 75 -3.74 11.31 13.45
C SER A 75 -3.22 11.57 14.87
N ALA A 76 -2.99 12.84 15.20
CA ALA A 76 -2.68 13.24 16.57
C ALA A 76 -3.97 13.23 17.39
N SER A 77 -3.96 12.58 18.57
CA SER A 77 -5.13 12.49 19.45
C SER A 77 -5.46 13.83 20.10
N GLU A 78 -5.93 14.83 19.34
CA GLU A 78 -6.55 16.03 19.91
C GLU A 78 -7.29 16.95 18.93
N VAL A 79 -8.00 16.46 17.89
CA VAL A 79 -8.99 17.31 17.19
C VAL A 79 -10.17 16.49 16.63
N PRO A 80 -11.38 16.60 17.20
CA PRO A 80 -12.57 15.83 16.77
C PRO A 80 -13.16 16.19 15.38
N SER A 81 -12.50 17.01 14.55
CA SER A 81 -13.16 17.68 13.41
C SER A 81 -12.49 17.53 12.04
N LEU A 82 -11.45 16.71 11.88
CA LEU A 82 -10.79 16.56 10.58
C LEU A 82 -11.37 15.41 9.74
N LYS A 83 -11.98 15.79 8.60
CA LYS A 83 -12.42 14.85 7.55
C LYS A 83 -11.19 14.32 6.80
N PRO A 84 -11.18 13.02 6.40
CA PRO A 84 -10.07 12.45 5.64
C PRO A 84 -9.93 13.13 4.27
N SER A 85 -8.71 13.57 3.94
CA SER A 85 -8.35 14.05 2.60
C SER A 85 -8.15 12.88 1.66
N ARG A 86 -8.61 13.02 0.41
CA ARG A 86 -8.64 11.98 -0.63
C ARG A 86 -7.31 11.77 -1.36
N ASP A 87 -6.29 12.55 -1.07
CA ASP A 87 -5.03 12.51 -1.81
C ASP A 87 -4.07 11.48 -1.19
N SER A 88 -4.09 10.29 -1.77
CA SER A 88 -3.16 9.20 -1.52
C SER A 88 -1.74 9.62 -1.93
N ASN A 89 -0.86 9.83 -0.95
CA ASN A 89 0.60 9.58 -1.00
C ASN A 89 1.42 10.43 -0.01
N THR A 90 0.79 11.27 0.82
CA THR A 90 1.53 12.16 1.74
C THR A 90 1.18 11.90 3.21
N PHE A 91 2.22 11.61 4.01
CA PHE A 91 2.15 11.51 5.46
C PHE A 91 2.06 12.92 6.07
N TYR A 92 0.98 13.24 6.80
CA TYR A 92 0.89 14.50 7.55
C TYR A 92 0.92 14.23 9.06
N ILE A 93 2.05 14.47 9.71
CA ILE A 93 2.12 14.56 11.18
C ILE A 93 1.96 16.03 11.57
N ARG A 94 0.72 16.48 11.82
CA ARG A 94 0.47 17.85 12.29
C ARG A 94 0.52 17.91 13.82
N LYS A 95 1.72 18.07 14.39
CA LYS A 95 1.86 18.51 15.80
C LYS A 95 1.58 20.01 15.86
N LYS A 96 0.78 20.47 16.84
CA LYS A 96 0.16 21.81 16.96
C LYS A 96 1.04 23.05 16.75
N THR A 97 2.35 22.95 16.51
CA THR A 97 3.19 24.15 16.36
C THR A 97 4.44 24.04 15.48
N ASN A 98 4.78 22.90 14.86
CA ASN A 98 5.88 22.85 13.89
C ASN A 98 5.65 21.68 12.93
N VAL A 99 5.58 21.98 11.64
CA VAL A 99 5.50 20.98 10.56
C VAL A 99 6.92 20.46 10.35
N LEU A 100 7.15 19.19 10.66
CA LEU A 100 8.34 18.48 10.21
C LEU A 100 7.93 17.70 8.95
N LEU A 101 8.47 18.11 7.80
CA LEU A 101 8.41 17.33 6.57
C LEU A 101 9.52 16.27 6.67
N LEU A 102 9.13 14.99 6.60
CA LEU A 102 10.04 13.89 6.29
C LEU A 102 9.59 13.28 4.96
#